data_AF-A0AAD4WEQ4-F1
#
_entry.id   AF-A0AAD4WEQ4-F1
#
_cell.length_a   1.000
_cell.length_b   1.000
_cell.length_c   1.000
_cell.angle_alpha   90.00
_cell.angle_beta   90.00
_cell.angle_gamma   90.00
#
_symmetry.space_group_name_H-M   'P 1'
#
loop_
_entity.id
_entity.type
_entity.pdbx_description
1 polymer ?
#
loop_
_entity_poly.entity_id
_entity_poly.type
_entity_poly.pdbx_seq_one_letter_code
_entity_poly.pdbx_strand_id
1 'polypeptide(L)'
;MKSTWISKKYVDSLKSNPQWPVKSFKETVEKDYNTRVSRQQVYRAKDKALKLIEGRFNEQYSRIWDYCEELRKSNPGTTTMVKCDFQQQLGQAKFQRLYVCLGAAKEGFKASACLL
;
A
#
# COMPACT_ATOMS: atom_id res chain seq x y z
N MET A 1 -10.92 -3.65 -26.89
CA MET A 1 -10.07 -3.11 -25.80
C MET A 1 -9.44 -4.25 -24.99
N LYS A 2 -8.15 -4.18 -24.61
CA LYS A 2 -7.46 -5.26 -23.86
C LYS A 2 -7.65 -5.08 -22.34
N SER A 3 -7.88 -6.18 -21.61
CA SER A 3 -8.07 -6.16 -20.14
C SER A 3 -6.86 -5.63 -19.36
N THR A 4 -5.65 -5.81 -19.89
CA THR A 4 -4.42 -5.26 -19.31
C THR A 4 -4.38 -3.74 -19.32
N TRP A 5 -4.89 -3.13 -20.39
CA TRP A 5 -4.92 -1.68 -20.52
C TRP A 5 -5.96 -1.06 -19.57
N ILE A 6 -7.17 -1.64 -19.52
CA ILE A 6 -8.23 -1.23 -18.60
C ILE A 6 -7.76 -1.36 -17.16
N SER A 7 -7.13 -2.49 -16.83
CA SER A 7 -6.54 -2.72 -15.51
C SER A 7 -5.62 -1.57 -15.10
N LYS A 8 -4.57 -1.30 -15.90
CA LYS A 8 -3.60 -0.22 -15.59
C LYS A 8 -4.25 1.16 -15.50
N LYS A 9 -5.24 1.44 -16.33
CA LYS A 9 -5.91 2.75 -16.38
C LYS A 9 -6.75 3.04 -15.13
N TYR A 10 -7.35 2.01 -14.54
CA TYR A 10 -8.25 2.12 -13.39
C TYR A 10 -7.65 1.57 -12.08
N VAL A 11 -6.34 1.28 -12.03
CA VAL A 11 -5.68 0.79 -10.80
C VAL A 11 -5.96 1.73 -9.62
N ASP A 12 -5.83 3.04 -9.79
CA ASP A 12 -6.01 3.98 -8.67
C ASP A 12 -7.48 4.09 -8.23
N SER A 13 -8.42 4.08 -9.17
CA SER A 13 -9.85 4.06 -8.86
C SER A 13 -10.26 2.77 -8.12
N LEU A 14 -9.72 1.63 -8.54
CA LEU A 14 -9.95 0.33 -7.90
C LEU A 14 -9.21 0.20 -6.56
N LYS A 15 -8.11 0.94 -6.36
CA LYS A 15 -7.44 1.05 -5.06
C LYS A 15 -8.33 1.79 -4.06
N SER A 16 -8.99 2.86 -4.48
CA SER A 16 -9.93 3.62 -3.63
C SER A 16 -11.26 2.88 -3.39
N ASN A 17 -11.73 2.10 -4.38
CA ASN A 17 -12.95 1.29 -4.24
C ASN A 17 -12.74 -0.14 -4.77
N PRO A 18 -12.16 -1.05 -3.96
CA PRO A 18 -11.92 -2.44 -4.37
C PRO A 18 -13.21 -3.21 -4.66
N GLN A 19 -14.31 -2.84 -3.99
CA GLN A 19 -15.61 -3.50 -4.11
C GLN A 19 -16.47 -2.97 -5.26
N TRP A 20 -15.91 -2.15 -6.16
CA TRP A 20 -16.62 -1.61 -7.32
C TRP A 20 -17.33 -2.72 -8.12
N PRO A 21 -18.68 -2.74 -8.17
CA PRO A 21 -19.41 -3.77 -8.89
C PRO A 21 -19.02 -3.84 -10.37
N VAL A 22 -18.86 -5.05 -10.90
CA VAL A 22 -18.42 -5.26 -12.29
C VAL A 22 -19.37 -4.62 -13.31
N LYS A 23 -20.68 -4.57 -13.01
CA LYS A 23 -21.68 -3.96 -13.87
C LYS A 23 -21.47 -2.45 -13.99
N SER A 24 -21.39 -1.73 -12.87
CA SER A 24 -21.15 -0.28 -12.88
C SER A 24 -19.76 0.06 -13.39
N PHE A 25 -18.74 -0.76 -13.07
CA PHE A 25 -17.40 -0.57 -13.63
C PHE A 25 -17.41 -0.69 -15.16
N LYS A 26 -18.17 -1.65 -15.71
CA LYS A 26 -18.35 -1.78 -17.16
C LYS A 26 -19.00 -0.53 -17.74
N GLU A 27 -20.11 -0.06 -17.16
CA GLU A 27 -20.83 1.14 -17.62
C GLU A 27 -19.92 2.37 -17.63
N THR A 28 -19.06 2.54 -16.61
CA THR A 28 -18.07 3.62 -16.57
C THR A 28 -17.02 3.48 -17.67
N VAL A 29 -16.45 2.29 -17.89
CA VAL A 29 -15.47 2.07 -18.97
C VAL A 29 -16.09 2.35 -20.35
N GLU A 30 -17.33 1.93 -20.58
CA GLU A 30 -18.03 2.19 -21.84
C GLU A 30 -18.32 3.69 -22.03
N LYS A 31 -18.67 4.41 -20.94
CA LYS A 31 -18.91 5.85 -20.97
C LYS A 31 -17.63 6.66 -21.21
N ASP A 32 -16.53 6.31 -20.56
CA ASP A 32 -15.28 7.07 -20.63
C ASP A 32 -14.61 6.98 -22.02
N TYR A 33 -14.81 5.87 -22.74
CA TYR A 33 -14.15 5.60 -24.02
C TYR A 33 -15.11 5.37 -25.19
N ASN A 34 -16.41 5.58 -24.97
CA ASN A 34 -17.47 5.39 -25.96
C ASN A 34 -17.35 4.07 -26.75
N THR A 35 -16.89 3.00 -26.09
CA THR A 35 -16.54 1.72 -26.72
C THR A 35 -17.17 0.59 -25.93
N ARG A 36 -17.83 -0.35 -26.62
CA ARG A 36 -18.41 -1.54 -25.99
C ARG A 36 -17.31 -2.47 -25.46
N VAL A 37 -17.48 -2.95 -24.23
CA VAL A 37 -16.60 -3.94 -23.60
C VAL A 37 -17.41 -5.09 -23.02
N SER A 38 -16.89 -6.32 -23.10
CA SER A 38 -17.59 -7.47 -22.53
C SER A 38 -17.47 -7.49 -21.00
N ARG A 39 -18.48 -8.04 -20.33
CA ARG A 39 -18.45 -8.23 -18.87
C ARG A 39 -17.22 -9.03 -18.41
N GLN A 40 -16.82 -10.04 -19.18
CA GLN A 40 -15.63 -10.85 -18.89
C GLN A 40 -14.32 -10.06 -19.03
N GLN A 41 -14.23 -9.13 -20.00
CA GLN A 41 -13.06 -8.27 -20.15
C GLN A 41 -12.88 -7.36 -18.93
N VAL A 42 -13.97 -6.75 -18.47
CA VAL A 42 -13.99 -5.85 -17.31
C VAL A 42 -13.71 -6.63 -16.01
N TYR A 43 -14.30 -7.81 -15.85
CA TYR A 43 -13.99 -8.70 -14.74
C TYR A 43 -12.49 -9.04 -14.66
N ARG A 44 -11.90 -9.48 -15.79
CA ARG A 44 -10.45 -9.77 -15.87
C ARG A 44 -9.59 -8.54 -15.63
N ALA A 45 -10.04 -7.36 -16.07
CA ALA A 45 -9.32 -6.11 -15.82
C ALA A 45 -9.32 -5.75 -14.33
N LYS A 46 -10.47 -5.91 -13.66
CA LYS A 46 -10.60 -5.72 -12.22
C LYS A 46 -9.70 -6.67 -11.44
N ASP A 47 -9.75 -7.96 -11.74
CA ASP A 47 -8.90 -8.98 -11.09
C ASP A 47 -7.40 -8.66 -11.24
N LYS A 48 -6.96 -8.29 -12.45
CA LYS A 48 -5.57 -7.88 -12.68
C LYS A 48 -5.17 -6.63 -11.89
N ALA A 49 -6.06 -5.64 -11.81
CA ALA A 49 -5.78 -4.42 -11.07
C ALA A 49 -5.65 -4.70 -9.56
N LEU A 50 -6.53 -5.53 -9.00
CA LEU A 50 -6.47 -5.94 -7.60
C LEU A 50 -5.16 -6.69 -7.27
N LYS A 51 -4.74 -7.62 -8.13
CA LYS A 51 -3.45 -8.32 -7.99
C LYS A 51 -2.25 -7.37 -8.05
N LEU A 52 -2.30 -6.38 -8.94
CA LEU A 52 -1.25 -5.34 -9.01
C LEU A 52 -1.20 -4.49 -7.73
N ILE A 53 -2.36 -4.15 -7.17
CA ILE A 53 -2.46 -3.38 -5.93
C ILE A 53 -1.88 -4.19 -4.76
N GLU A 54 -2.27 -5.46 -4.64
CA GLU A 54 -1.77 -6.37 -3.60
C GLU A 54 -0.25 -6.60 -3.69
N GLY A 55 0.26 -6.86 -4.90
CA GLY A 55 1.70 -7.01 -5.13
C GLY A 55 2.51 -5.76 -4.72
N ARG A 56 2.01 -4.56 -5.08
CA ARG A 56 2.62 -3.30 -4.65
C ARG A 56 2.65 -3.12 -3.14
N PHE A 57 1.60 -3.55 -2.43
CA PHE A 57 1.60 -3.50 -0.98
C PHE A 57 2.65 -4.44 -0.39
N ASN A 58 2.74 -5.68 -0.88
CA ASN A 58 3.73 -6.64 -0.43
C ASN A 58 5.17 -6.13 -0.62
N GLU A 59 5.46 -5.53 -1.79
CA GLU A 59 6.75 -4.90 -2.07
C GLU A 59 7.05 -3.70 -1.17
N GLN A 60 6.04 -2.90 -0.82
CA GLN A 60 6.23 -1.77 0.09
C GLN A 60 6.48 -2.23 1.52
N TYR A 61 5.73 -3.23 1.99
CA TYR A 61 5.88 -3.76 3.35
C TYR A 61 7.21 -4.52 3.54
N SER A 62 7.75 -5.17 2.50
CA SER A 62 9.05 -5.85 2.61
C SER A 62 10.20 -4.88 2.90
N ARG A 63 10.11 -3.63 2.41
CA ARG A 63 11.14 -2.59 2.57
C ARG A 63 11.10 -1.85 3.91
N ILE A 64 10.11 -2.11 4.77
CA ILE A 64 10.01 -1.43 6.08
C ILE A 64 11.23 -1.72 6.94
N TRP A 65 11.77 -2.93 6.88
CA TRP A 65 12.94 -3.33 7.66
C TRP A 65 14.19 -2.58 7.22
N ASP A 66 14.45 -2.53 5.91
CA ASP A 66 15.53 -1.75 5.32
C ASP A 66 15.42 -0.28 5.70
N TYR A 67 14.22 0.29 5.62
CA TYR A 67 13.97 1.67 6.02
C TYR A 67 14.26 1.92 7.50
N CYS A 68 13.85 1.01 8.40
CA CYS A 68 14.13 1.10 9.82
C CYS A 68 15.63 1.02 10.12
N GLU A 69 16.38 0.23 9.35
CA GLU A 69 17.83 0.12 9.47
C GLU A 69 18.54 1.38 8.98
N GLU A 70 18.17 1.89 7.81
CA GLU A 70 18.74 3.13 7.27
C GLU A 70 18.44 4.35 8.15
N LEU A 71 17.27 4.40 8.79
CA LEU A 71 16.95 5.42 9.80
C LEU A 71 17.92 5.38 11.00
N ARG A 72 18.26 4.17 11.48
CA ARG A 72 19.19 4.02 12.61
C ARG A 72 20.63 4.37 12.22
N LYS A 73 21.05 4.07 10.98
CA LYS A 73 22.36 4.43 10.45
C LYS A 73 22.52 5.94 10.26
N SER A 74 21.54 6.57 9.63
CA SER A 74 21.57 8.01 9.30
C SER A 74 21.31 8.93 10.49
N ASN A 75 20.53 8.48 11.49
CA ASN A 75 20.22 9.25 12.68
C ASN A 75 20.51 8.43 13.96
N PRO A 76 21.75 8.46 14.45
CA PRO A 76 22.13 7.77 15.69
C PRO A 76 21.19 8.12 16.86
N GLY A 77 20.85 7.12 17.67
CA GLY A 77 19.90 7.27 18.78
C GLY A 77 18.42 7.12 18.40
N THR A 78 18.11 6.95 17.11
CA THR A 78 16.75 6.64 16.64
C THR A 78 16.29 5.26 17.13
N THR A 79 15.07 5.18 17.65
CA THR A 79 14.40 3.92 17.98
C THR A 79 13.34 3.63 16.94
N THR A 80 13.40 2.44 16.35
CA THR A 80 12.38 1.92 15.43
C THR A 80 11.86 0.59 15.94
N MET A 81 10.54 0.39 15.95
CA MET A 81 9.89 -0.86 16.33
C MET A 81 8.78 -1.20 15.34
N VAL A 82 8.84 -2.38 14.76
CA VAL A 82 7.80 -2.88 13.85
C VAL A 82 7.07 -4.01 14.55
N LYS A 83 5.75 -3.95 14.54
CA LYS A 83 4.90 -5.04 15.02
C LYS A 83 4.19 -5.69 13.84
N CYS A 84 4.34 -7.01 13.76
CA CYS A 84 3.62 -7.86 12.83
C CYS A 84 2.84 -8.91 13.62
N ASP A 85 1.64 -9.24 13.15
CA ASP A 85 0.89 -10.40 13.62
C ASP A 85 1.25 -11.61 12.79
N PHE A 86 1.57 -12.71 13.46
CA PHE A 86 1.67 -14.01 12.83
C PHE A 86 0.30 -14.70 12.91
N GLN A 87 -0.48 -14.61 11.82
CA GLN A 87 -1.65 -15.47 11.71
C GLN A 87 -1.18 -16.86 11.25
N GLN A 88 -1.11 -17.81 12.20
CA GLN A 88 -0.68 -19.20 11.97
C GLN A 88 -1.42 -19.88 10.80
N GLN A 89 -2.64 -19.44 10.48
CA GLN A 89 -3.45 -20.02 9.40
C GLN A 89 -3.05 -19.58 7.98
N LEU A 90 -2.35 -18.45 7.81
CA LEU A 90 -2.01 -17.91 6.48
C LEU A 90 -0.53 -18.02 6.12
N GLY A 91 0.32 -18.44 7.07
CA GLY A 91 1.78 -18.55 6.87
C GLY A 91 2.50 -17.23 6.57
N GLN A 92 1.81 -16.08 6.67
CA GLN A 92 2.35 -14.77 6.34
C GLN A 92 2.21 -13.80 7.52
N ALA A 93 3.29 -13.08 7.82
CA ALA A 93 3.29 -12.03 8.82
C ALA A 93 2.52 -10.81 8.31
N LYS A 94 1.44 -10.42 8.99
CA LYS A 94 0.64 -9.24 8.65
C LYS A 94 1.19 -8.04 9.40
N PHE A 95 1.61 -7.00 8.69
CA PHE A 95 2.02 -5.74 9.30
C PHE A 95 0.88 -5.14 10.13
N GLN A 96 1.17 -4.71 11.36
CA GLN A 96 0.23 -3.96 12.19
C GLN A 96 0.61 -2.49 12.31
N ARG A 97 1.82 -2.20 12.79
CA ARG A 97 2.25 -0.85 13.12
C ARG A 97 3.77 -0.70 13.11
N LEU A 98 4.22 0.52 12.81
CA LEU A 98 5.60 0.97 12.91
C LEU A 98 5.64 2.13 13.90
N TYR A 99 6.54 2.05 14.88
CA TYR A 99 6.90 3.14 15.76
C TYR A 99 8.29 3.67 15.39
N VAL A 100 8.42 4.98 15.27
CA VAL A 100 9.69 5.68 15.01
C VAL A 100 9.84 6.83 16.00
N CYS A 101 10.95 6.87 16.72
CA CYS A 101 11.34 7.98 17.58
C CYS A 101 12.77 8.41 17.23
N LEU A 102 12.88 9.54 16.54
CA LEU A 102 14.15 10.07 16.03
C LEU A 102 15.09 10.46 17.17
N GLY A 103 16.37 10.09 17.05
CA GLY A 103 17.38 10.38 18.07
C GLY A 103 17.49 11.88 18.36
N ALA A 104 17.59 12.69 17.30
CA ALA A 104 17.66 14.15 17.42
C ALA A 104 16.44 14.75 18.15
N ALA A 105 15.24 14.21 17.95
CA ALA A 105 14.03 14.69 18.62
C ALA A 105 14.05 14.37 20.13
N LYS A 106 14.59 13.21 20.53
CA LYS A 106 14.76 12.87 21.95
C LYS A 106 15.71 13.85 22.63
N GLU A 107 16.87 14.09 22.00
CA GLU A 107 17.88 14.98 22.58
C GLU A 107 17.41 16.43 22.63
N GLY A 108 16.74 16.91 21.58
CA GLY A 108 16.10 18.23 21.60
C GLY A 108 15.09 18.38 22.73
N PHE A 109 14.23 17.38 22.94
CA PHE A 109 13.26 17.39 24.03
C PHE A 109 13.93 17.42 25.41
N LYS A 110 14.95 16.57 25.65
CA LYS A 110 15.72 16.56 26.90
C LYS A 110 16.44 17.89 27.15
N ALA A 111 17.05 18.46 26.12
CA ALA A 111 17.76 19.74 26.23
C ALA A 111 16.80 20.89 26.56
N SER A 112 15.60 20.92 25.95
CA SER A 112 14.59 21.93 26.28
C SER A 112 14.01 21.79 27.69
N ALA A 113 13.91 20.56 28.22
CA ALA A 113 13.46 20.32 29.58
C ALA A 113 14.48 20.74 30.66
N CYS A 114 15.75 20.95 30.27
CA CYS A 114 16.82 21.38 31.16
C CYS A 114 17.01 22.92 31.19
N LEU A 115 16.24 23.68 30.41
CA LEU A 115 16.28 25.15 30.36
C LEU A 115 15.21 25.83 31.25
N LEU A 116 14.54 25.07 32.12
CA LEU A 116 13.68 25.54 33.22
C LEU A 116 14.28 25.08 34.55
#